data_AF-A0A7W5LLB5-F1
#
_entry.id   AF-A0A7W5LLB5-F1
#
_cell.length_a   1.000
_cell.length_b   1.000
_cell.length_c   1.000
_cell.angle_alpha   90.00
_cell.angle_beta   90.00
_cell.angle_gamma   90.00
#
_symmetry.space_group_name_H-M   'P 1'
#
loop_
_entity.id
_entity.type
_entity.pdbx_description
1 polymer ?
#
loop_
_entity_poly.entity_id
_entity_poly.type
_entity_poly.pdbx_seq_one_letter_code
_entity_poly.pdbx_strand_id
1 'polypeptide(L)'
;MARRPDMRNDFASHPSSARRKRVNEMVGADPIAAAAVPVVGIGASAGGIEALGSFFDAMPANSGCAFVVVLHLDPKRESEMARILSSHTKMPVTQVKDGMALAPDYVYVIAPDTDLKFTEGGLKVSRPSAPRGQRHPIDVLFASIATE
;
A
#
# COMPACT_ATOMS: atom_id res chain seq x y z
N MET A 1 18.35 37.94 -66.09
CA MET A 1 17.70 39.17 -65.55
C MET A 1 16.47 38.72 -64.77
N ALA A 2 16.18 39.06 -63.52
CA ALA A 2 16.81 39.96 -62.56
C ALA A 2 16.35 39.59 -61.12
N ARG A 3 17.31 39.71 -60.19
CA ARG A 3 17.27 40.06 -58.75
C ARG A 3 15.93 40.06 -57.98
N ARG A 4 15.94 39.44 -56.80
CA ARG A 4 15.03 39.73 -55.66
C ARG A 4 15.16 41.19 -55.23
N PRO A 5 14.12 41.74 -54.58
CA PRO A 5 14.37 42.43 -53.31
C PRO A 5 13.32 42.16 -52.21
N ASP A 6 13.75 42.52 -51.00
CA ASP A 6 13.18 42.32 -49.68
C ASP A 6 11.93 43.15 -49.31
N MET A 7 11.25 42.62 -48.28
CA MET A 7 10.49 43.27 -47.19
C MET A 7 9.48 44.38 -47.51
N ARG A 8 8.25 44.19 -47.01
CA ARG A 8 7.60 45.18 -46.11
C ARG A 8 6.48 44.55 -45.29
N ASN A 9 6.36 45.14 -44.11
CA ASN A 9 5.62 44.78 -42.91
C ASN A 9 4.23 45.43 -42.97
N ASP A 10 3.14 44.68 -42.79
CA ASP A 10 1.80 45.26 -42.57
C ASP A 10 1.28 44.88 -41.19
N PHE A 11 1.08 45.91 -40.38
CA PHE A 11 0.52 45.87 -39.05
C PHE A 11 -1.02 45.88 -39.09
N ALA A 12 -1.59 45.11 -38.17
CA ALA A 12 -2.87 45.30 -37.47
C ALA A 12 -4.20 44.89 -38.14
N SER A 13 -4.82 43.85 -37.56
CA SER A 13 -6.20 43.92 -37.06
C SER A 13 -6.42 42.88 -35.94
N HIS A 14 -6.85 43.35 -34.76
CA HIS A 14 -7.29 42.55 -33.60
C HIS A 14 -8.75 42.06 -33.82
N PRO A 15 -9.20 40.96 -33.18
CA PRO A 15 -9.89 41.08 -31.88
C PRO A 15 -9.51 39.95 -30.90
N SER A 16 -9.23 40.27 -29.65
CA SER A 16 -10.15 40.21 -28.51
C SER A 16 -10.07 38.91 -27.67
N SER A 17 -9.58 39.10 -26.45
CA SER A 17 -9.93 38.38 -25.21
C SER A 17 -9.79 36.85 -25.17
N ALA A 18 -8.63 36.39 -24.68
CA ALA A 18 -8.54 35.16 -23.91
C ALA A 18 -7.79 35.41 -22.59
N ARG A 19 -8.42 36.23 -21.72
CA ARG A 19 -8.13 36.25 -20.29
C ARG A 19 -8.75 35.01 -19.68
N ARG A 20 -8.01 33.90 -19.55
CA ARG A 20 -8.28 32.89 -18.52
C ARG A 20 -6.98 32.46 -17.88
N LYS A 21 -6.83 32.94 -16.65
CA LYS A 21 -5.75 32.69 -15.71
C LYS A 21 -5.60 31.19 -15.43
N ARG A 22 -4.33 30.76 -15.38
CA ARG A 22 -3.74 29.81 -14.43
C ARG A 22 -4.69 29.39 -13.30
N VAL A 23 -5.04 28.10 -13.26
CA VAL A 23 -4.98 27.25 -12.05
C VAL A 23 -4.89 25.80 -12.52
N ASN A 24 -3.72 25.17 -12.42
CA ASN A 24 -3.58 23.82 -11.84
C ASN A 24 -2.09 23.49 -11.65
N GLU A 25 -1.47 24.13 -10.67
CA GLU A 25 -0.40 23.48 -9.92
C GLU A 25 -1.07 22.39 -9.09
N MET A 26 -1.09 21.16 -9.60
CA MET A 26 -1.40 19.98 -8.81
C MET A 26 -0.17 19.08 -8.80
N VAL A 27 0.55 19.21 -7.68
CA VAL A 27 1.30 18.18 -6.97
C VAL A 27 2.32 17.41 -7.83
N GLY A 28 3.59 17.77 -7.65
CA GLY A 28 4.71 16.92 -8.03
C GLY A 28 4.60 15.59 -7.30
N ALA A 29 4.17 14.56 -8.02
CA ALA A 29 4.50 13.20 -7.67
C ALA A 29 5.90 12.96 -8.23
N ASP A 30 6.89 12.85 -7.33
CA ASP A 30 8.16 12.24 -7.70
C ASP A 30 7.85 10.89 -8.38
N PRO A 31 8.45 10.58 -9.53
CA PRO A 31 8.23 9.29 -10.19
C PRO A 31 8.71 8.23 -9.21
N ILE A 32 7.78 7.49 -8.61
CA ILE A 32 8.03 6.43 -7.63
C ILE A 32 9.19 5.59 -8.14
N ALA A 33 10.37 5.79 -7.54
CA ALA A 33 11.61 5.16 -7.93
C ALA A 33 11.36 3.66 -8.07
N ALA A 34 11.48 3.13 -9.30
CA ALA A 34 11.26 1.72 -9.64
C ALA A 34 10.14 1.05 -8.81
N ALA A 35 8.94 1.65 -8.80
CA ALA A 35 7.69 1.20 -8.18
C ALA A 35 7.83 0.20 -7.02
N ALA A 36 8.30 0.67 -5.86
CA ALA A 36 8.17 -0.07 -4.61
C ALA A 36 6.70 -0.44 -4.38
N VAL A 37 6.43 -1.69 -3.99
CA VAL A 37 5.08 -2.19 -3.72
C VAL A 37 4.49 -1.44 -2.53
N PRO A 38 3.35 -0.74 -2.65
CA PRO A 38 2.69 -0.11 -1.51
C PRO A 38 2.30 -1.14 -0.46
N VAL A 39 2.72 -0.91 0.80
CA VAL A 39 2.44 -1.82 1.92
C VAL A 39 1.30 -1.27 2.77
N VAL A 40 0.29 -2.10 3.03
CA VAL A 40 -0.86 -1.77 3.87
C VAL A 40 -0.84 -2.67 5.11
N GLY A 41 -0.44 -2.11 6.25
CA GLY A 41 -0.54 -2.78 7.54
C GLY A 41 -1.97 -2.72 8.10
N ILE A 42 -2.54 -3.86 8.51
CA ILE A 42 -3.88 -3.94 9.11
C ILE A 42 -3.79 -4.64 10.47
N GLY A 43 -4.27 -3.97 11.51
CA GLY A 43 -4.34 -4.49 12.88
C GLY A 43 -5.79 -4.77 13.30
N ALA A 44 -6.04 -5.94 13.90
CA ALA A 44 -7.37 -6.33 14.39
C ALA A 44 -7.31 -7.16 15.69
N SER A 45 -8.43 -7.26 16.39
CA SER A 45 -8.55 -8.01 17.66
C SER A 45 -9.85 -8.84 17.68
N ALA A 46 -10.47 -9.06 18.85
CA ALA A 46 -11.57 -10.02 19.08
C ALA A 46 -12.83 -9.86 18.22
N GLY A 47 -13.03 -8.70 17.57
CA GLY A 47 -14.15 -8.46 16.63
C GLY A 47 -13.72 -8.15 15.19
N GLY A 48 -12.42 -8.20 14.88
CA GLY A 48 -11.91 -7.71 13.60
C GLY A 48 -12.05 -8.69 12.44
N ILE A 49 -12.42 -9.95 12.66
CA ILE A 49 -12.50 -10.97 11.61
C ILE A 49 -13.59 -10.62 10.59
N GLU A 50 -14.80 -10.30 11.05
CA GLU A 50 -15.92 -9.93 10.17
C GLU A 50 -15.63 -8.61 9.43
N ALA A 51 -14.99 -7.65 10.11
CA ALA A 51 -14.58 -6.40 9.50
C ALA A 51 -13.52 -6.61 8.41
N LEU A 52 -12.56 -7.50 8.63
CA LEU A 52 -11.57 -7.89 7.62
C LEU A 52 -12.23 -8.60 6.44
N GLY A 53 -13.17 -9.51 6.69
CA GLY A 53 -13.94 -10.17 5.63
C GLY A 53 -14.65 -9.15 4.73
N SER A 54 -15.42 -8.25 5.35
CA SER A 54 -16.14 -7.17 4.65
C SER A 54 -15.20 -6.23 3.88
N PHE A 55 -14.03 -5.92 4.45
CA PHE A 55 -13.00 -5.13 3.79
C PHE A 55 -12.46 -5.81 2.53
N PHE A 56 -12.12 -7.11 2.63
CA PHE A 56 -11.56 -7.86 1.51
C PHE A 56 -12.60 -8.21 0.44
N ASP A 57 -13.86 -8.42 0.81
CA ASP A 57 -14.98 -8.60 -0.13
C ASP A 57 -15.13 -7.38 -1.06
N ALA A 58 -14.87 -6.18 -0.54
CA ALA A 58 -14.92 -4.93 -1.30
C ALA A 58 -13.60 -4.56 -1.99
N MET A 59 -12.49 -5.24 -1.68
CA MET A 59 -11.17 -4.88 -2.17
C MET A 59 -10.88 -5.49 -3.55
N PRO A 60 -10.53 -4.69 -4.58
CA PRO A 60 -10.08 -5.23 -5.86
C PRO A 60 -8.83 -6.10 -5.71
N ALA A 61 -8.81 -7.25 -6.37
CA ALA A 61 -7.68 -8.18 -6.29
C ALA A 61 -6.45 -7.75 -7.11
N ASN A 62 -6.54 -6.62 -7.82
CA ASN A 62 -5.48 -6.00 -8.61
C ASN A 62 -5.19 -4.57 -8.11
N SER A 63 -5.24 -4.39 -6.80
CA SER A 63 -5.00 -3.12 -6.12
C SER A 63 -3.57 -2.58 -6.29
N GLY A 64 -2.61 -3.46 -6.59
CA GLY A 64 -1.17 -3.17 -6.59
C GLY A 64 -0.55 -3.16 -5.19
N CYS A 65 -1.33 -3.36 -4.13
CA CYS A 65 -0.88 -3.30 -2.74
C CYS A 65 -0.50 -4.68 -2.17
N ALA A 66 0.44 -4.70 -1.25
CA ALA A 66 0.69 -5.83 -0.35
C ALA A 66 0.02 -5.58 1.01
N PHE A 67 -0.89 -6.44 1.43
CA PHE A 67 -1.59 -6.32 2.70
C PHE A 67 -0.92 -7.18 3.77
N VAL A 68 -0.57 -6.60 4.91
CA VAL A 68 0.05 -7.30 6.05
C VAL A 68 -0.90 -7.23 7.25
N VAL A 69 -1.51 -8.36 7.59
CA VAL A 69 -2.58 -8.47 8.58
C VAL A 69 -2.04 -9.08 9.88
N VAL A 70 -2.19 -8.34 10.97
CA VAL A 70 -1.87 -8.76 12.34
C VAL A 70 -3.15 -8.80 13.15
N LEU A 71 -3.51 -9.99 13.65
CA LEU A 71 -4.61 -10.15 14.59
C LEU A 71 -4.10 -10.56 15.97
N HIS A 72 -4.63 -9.93 17.02
CA HIS A 72 -4.57 -10.45 18.39
C HIS A 72 -5.58 -11.58 18.55
N LEU A 73 -5.16 -12.80 18.21
CA LEU A 73 -5.96 -14.01 18.44
C LEU A 73 -5.49 -14.76 19.69
N ASP A 74 -6.43 -15.50 20.30
CA ASP A 74 -6.08 -16.52 21.29
C ASP A 74 -5.24 -17.61 20.60
N PRO A 75 -4.00 -17.86 21.05
CA PRO A 75 -3.10 -18.84 20.44
C PRO A 75 -3.58 -20.30 20.53
N LYS A 76 -4.64 -20.60 21.30
CA LYS A 76 -5.30 -21.92 21.31
C LYS A 76 -6.25 -22.15 20.13
N ARG A 77 -6.59 -21.10 19.38
CA ARG A 77 -7.23 -21.25 18.06
C ARG A 77 -6.12 -21.24 17.03
N GLU A 78 -5.74 -22.41 16.54
CA GLU A 78 -4.94 -22.50 15.32
C GLU A 78 -5.61 -21.63 14.25
N SER A 79 -4.83 -20.66 13.75
CA SER A 79 -5.35 -19.56 12.97
C SER A 79 -5.68 -20.05 11.56
N GLU A 80 -6.93 -20.44 11.35
CA GLU A 80 -7.52 -20.57 10.00
C GLU A 80 -7.65 -19.19 9.32
N MET A 81 -7.04 -18.11 9.81
CA MET A 81 -7.23 -16.77 9.25
C MET A 81 -6.83 -16.66 7.80
N ALA A 82 -5.73 -17.30 7.39
CA ALA A 82 -5.35 -17.32 5.98
C ALA A 82 -6.48 -17.94 5.14
N ARG A 83 -7.08 -19.03 5.62
CA ARG A 83 -8.22 -19.69 4.97
C ARG A 83 -9.48 -18.84 4.99
N ILE A 84 -9.81 -18.23 6.13
CA ILE A 84 -10.97 -17.36 6.29
C ILE A 84 -10.87 -16.19 5.32
N LEU A 85 -9.75 -15.46 5.31
CA LEU A 85 -9.59 -14.34 4.38
C LEU A 85 -9.54 -14.80 2.92
N SER A 86 -9.02 -16.00 2.64
CA SER A 86 -9.07 -16.57 1.28
C SER A 86 -10.49 -16.75 0.73
N SER A 87 -11.52 -16.89 1.59
CA SER A 87 -12.90 -16.94 1.09
C SER A 87 -13.49 -15.56 0.76
N HIS A 88 -12.82 -14.48 1.15
CA HIS A 88 -13.28 -13.10 0.96
C HIS A 88 -12.47 -12.33 -0.11
N THR A 89 -11.45 -12.94 -0.72
CA THR A 89 -10.68 -12.28 -1.78
C THR A 89 -10.15 -13.26 -2.81
N LYS A 90 -9.85 -12.75 -4.02
CA LYS A 90 -9.13 -13.49 -5.06
C LYS A 90 -7.61 -13.34 -4.95
N MET A 91 -7.12 -12.42 -4.10
CA MET A 91 -5.70 -12.30 -3.82
C MET A 91 -5.19 -13.56 -3.12
N PRO A 92 -3.96 -14.03 -3.40
CA PRO A 92 -3.37 -15.11 -2.63
C PRO A 92 -3.19 -14.66 -1.17
N VAL A 93 -3.69 -15.48 -0.25
CA VAL A 93 -3.52 -15.26 1.19
C VAL A 93 -2.55 -16.30 1.74
N THR A 94 -1.47 -15.84 2.37
CA THR A 94 -0.47 -16.74 2.97
C THR A 94 -0.13 -16.34 4.39
N GLN A 95 0.18 -17.33 5.22
CA GLN A 95 0.85 -17.06 6.48
C GLN A 95 2.29 -16.59 6.21
N VAL A 96 2.73 -15.58 6.94
CA VAL A 96 4.10 -15.04 6.84
C VAL A 96 5.10 -16.10 7.28
N LYS A 97 6.20 -16.20 6.54
CA LYS A 97 7.44 -16.87 6.95
C LYS A 97 8.56 -15.84 7.00
N ASP A 98 9.56 -16.10 7.83
CA ASP A 98 10.69 -15.20 7.97
C ASP A 98 11.43 -14.99 6.63
N GLY A 99 11.77 -13.74 6.33
CA GLY A 99 12.49 -13.37 5.11
C GLY A 99 11.64 -13.35 3.83
N MET A 100 10.31 -13.42 3.94
CA MET A 100 9.44 -13.27 2.77
C MET A 100 9.52 -11.84 2.21
N ALA A 101 9.72 -11.77 0.89
CA ALA A 101 9.54 -10.54 0.13
C ALA A 101 8.04 -10.28 -0.13
N LEU A 102 7.66 -9.00 -0.13
CA LEU A 102 6.31 -8.59 -0.47
C LEU A 102 6.11 -8.57 -1.99
N ALA A 103 4.97 -9.09 -2.42
CA ALA A 103 4.48 -9.01 -3.78
C ALA A 103 3.20 -8.17 -3.83
N PRO A 104 2.95 -7.43 -4.91
CA PRO A 104 1.68 -6.73 -5.09
C PRO A 104 0.55 -7.74 -5.21
N ASP A 105 -0.66 -7.36 -4.79
CA ASP A 105 -1.88 -8.17 -4.86
C ASP A 105 -1.85 -9.42 -3.98
N TYR A 106 -1.16 -9.35 -2.84
CA TYR A 106 -1.06 -10.41 -1.84
C TYR A 106 -1.57 -9.98 -0.48
N VAL A 107 -2.08 -10.96 0.27
CA VAL A 107 -2.42 -10.82 1.69
C VAL A 107 -1.52 -11.73 2.53
N TYR A 108 -0.82 -11.13 3.46
CA TYR A 108 0.12 -11.77 4.37
C TYR A 108 -0.45 -11.75 5.78
N VAL A 109 -0.60 -12.92 6.40
CA VAL A 109 -1.19 -13.04 7.75
C VAL A 109 -0.12 -13.50 8.73
N ILE A 110 0.02 -12.81 9.86
CA ILE A 110 0.97 -13.20 10.90
C ILE A 110 0.64 -14.60 11.47
N ALA A 111 1.68 -15.37 11.80
CA ALA A 111 1.51 -16.62 12.54
C ALA A 111 1.11 -16.35 14.00
N PRO A 112 0.32 -17.25 14.65
CA PRO A 112 0.03 -17.14 16.08
C PRO A 112 1.31 -17.11 16.92
N ASP A 113 1.27 -16.41 18.05
CA ASP A 113 2.37 -16.38 19.03
C ASP A 113 3.70 -15.86 18.43
N THR A 114 3.65 -14.93 17.46
CA THR A 114 4.83 -14.28 16.87
C THR A 114 4.73 -12.76 16.89
N ASP A 115 5.87 -12.08 16.85
CA ASP A 115 5.99 -10.65 16.53
C ASP A 115 6.41 -10.53 15.06
N LEU A 116 5.93 -9.49 14.37
CA LEU A 116 6.21 -9.23 12.96
C LEU A 116 6.69 -7.79 12.78
N LYS A 117 7.78 -7.63 12.04
CA LYS A 117 8.32 -6.32 11.64
C LYS A 117 8.50 -6.27 10.13
N PHE A 118 8.33 -5.08 9.57
CA PHE A 118 8.77 -4.76 8.24
C PHE A 118 10.15 -4.10 8.33
N THR A 119 11.15 -4.66 7.66
CA THR A 119 12.49 -4.05 7.61
C THR A 119 13.27 -4.49 6.39
N GLU A 120 14.09 -3.60 5.84
CA GLU A 120 14.92 -3.84 4.65
C GLU A 120 14.06 -4.29 3.45
N GLY A 121 12.85 -3.75 3.33
CA GLY A 121 11.90 -4.12 2.26
C GLY A 121 11.24 -5.50 2.42
N GLY A 122 11.38 -6.17 3.57
CA GLY A 122 10.85 -7.52 3.79
C GLY A 122 10.17 -7.72 5.15
N LEU A 123 9.50 -8.86 5.30
CA LEU A 123 8.87 -9.27 6.55
C LEU A 123 9.82 -10.12 7.40
N LYS A 124 10.05 -9.68 8.65
CA LYS A 124 10.85 -10.39 9.65
C LYS A 124 9.97 -10.91 10.78
N VAL A 125 10.01 -12.22 11.00
CA VAL A 125 9.23 -12.91 12.04
C VAL A 125 10.14 -13.22 13.21
N SER A 126 9.71 -12.86 14.41
CA SER A 126 10.44 -13.19 15.64
C SER A 126 9.54 -13.78 16.70
N ARG A 127 10.14 -14.38 17.72
CA ARG A 127 9.41 -14.73 18.94
C ARG A 127 8.95 -13.46 19.65
N PRO A 128 7.80 -13.49 20.34
CA PRO A 128 7.32 -12.35 21.09
C PRO A 128 8.31 -11.93 22.15
N SER A 129 8.62 -10.64 22.17
CA SER A 129 9.60 -10.05 23.10
C SER A 129 9.08 -9.89 24.53
N ALA A 130 7.75 -9.93 24.72
CA ALA A 130 7.09 -9.74 26.02
C ALA A 130 6.21 -10.93 26.43
N PRO A 131 5.96 -11.11 27.75
CA PRO A 131 4.97 -12.06 28.25
C PRO A 131 3.57 -11.78 27.71
N ARG A 132 2.72 -12.82 27.68
CA ARG A 132 1.31 -12.67 27.28
C ARG A 132 0.61 -11.61 28.16
N GLY A 133 -0.25 -10.80 27.54
CA GLY A 133 -0.92 -9.66 28.18
C GLY A 133 -0.15 -8.34 28.09
N GLN A 134 1.14 -8.36 27.71
CA GLN A 134 1.97 -7.18 27.47
C GLN A 134 2.50 -7.12 26.02
N ARG A 135 1.94 -7.94 25.14
CA ARG A 135 2.35 -8.03 23.74
C ARG A 135 1.58 -7.02 22.91
N HIS A 136 2.30 -6.31 22.06
CA HIS A 136 1.76 -5.28 21.18
C HIS A 136 2.18 -5.50 19.70
N PRO A 137 1.93 -6.69 19.10
CA PRO A 137 2.42 -6.98 17.75
C PRO A 137 1.86 -6.05 16.66
N ILE A 138 0.68 -5.45 16.85
CA ILE A 138 0.14 -4.44 15.93
C ILE A 138 1.01 -3.18 15.98
N ASP A 139 1.29 -2.67 17.17
CA ASP A 139 2.12 -1.47 17.35
C ASP A 139 3.55 -1.71 16.85
N VAL A 140 4.09 -2.91 17.07
CA VAL A 140 5.42 -3.31 16.56
C VAL A 140 5.44 -3.28 15.03
N LEU A 141 4.43 -3.85 14.36
CA LEU A 141 4.34 -3.80 12.90
C LEU A 141 4.21 -2.36 12.41
N PHE A 142 3.27 -1.59 12.95
CA PHE A 142 2.99 -0.23 12.49
C PHE A 142 4.18 0.70 12.70
N ALA A 143 4.86 0.60 13.85
CA ALA A 143 6.09 1.34 14.10
C ALA A 143 7.17 0.99 13.08
N SER A 144 7.34 -0.30 12.74
CA SER A 144 8.34 -0.72 11.75
C SER A 144 8.02 -0.26 10.33
N ILE A 145 6.74 -0.28 9.92
CA ILE A 145 6.31 0.26 8.61
C ILE A 145 6.56 1.77 8.55
N ALA A 146 6.31 2.50 9.64
CA ALA A 146 6.48 3.95 9.67
C ALA A 146 7.94 4.41 9.63
N THR A 147 8.90 3.51 9.92
CA THR A 147 10.34 3.82 9.96
C THR A 147 11.10 3.44 8.69
N GLU A 148 10.49 2.71 7.77
CA GLU A 148 11.04 2.32 6.46
C GLU A 148 10.60 3.29 5.36
#